data_AF-A0A081P3P3-F1
#
_entry.id   AF-A0A081P3P3-F1
#
_cell.length_a   1.000
_cell.length_b   1.000
_cell.length_c   1.000
_cell.angle_alpha   90.00
_cell.angle_beta   90.00
_cell.angle_gamma   90.00
#
_symmetry.space_group_name_H-M   'P 1'
#
loop_
_entity.id
_entity.type
_entity.pdbx_description
1 polymer ?
#
loop_
_entity_poly.entity_id
_entity_poly.type
_entity_poly.pdbx_seq_one_letter_code
_entity_poly.pdbx_strand_id
1 'polypeptide(L)'
;MSKDTQIVETVSGTWLRFPNGFKKFHCLVELPDQLSLNINTKSGCVHVHKKDSDDVFQYVGELHIMANGSQLQCTVQAAPAKEEDIETPGKQSDAS
;
A
#
# COMPACT_ATOMS: atom_id res chain seq x y z
N MET A 1 -9.38 8.95 11.69
CA MET A 1 -8.50 8.26 12.65
C MET A 1 -7.07 8.34 12.13
N SER A 2 -6.10 8.82 12.93
CA SER A 2 -4.70 8.80 12.50
C SER A 2 -4.28 7.34 12.32
N LYS A 3 -3.98 6.95 11.07
CA LYS A 3 -3.44 5.61 10.80
C LYS A 3 -2.02 5.60 11.33
N ASP A 4 -1.73 4.72 12.29
CA ASP A 4 -0.37 4.51 12.74
C ASP A 4 0.50 4.13 11.54
N THR A 5 1.59 4.88 11.35
CA THR A 5 2.57 4.64 10.30
C THR A 5 3.85 4.07 10.90
N GLN A 6 4.57 3.29 10.11
CA GLN A 6 5.90 2.82 10.44
C GLN A 6 6.91 3.34 9.44
N ILE A 7 8.14 3.51 9.90
CA ILE A 7 9.27 3.89 9.05
C ILE A 7 10.16 2.67 8.88
N VAL A 8 10.53 2.39 7.64
CA VAL A 8 11.45 1.30 7.25
C VAL A 8 12.67 1.92 6.59
N GLU A 9 13.85 1.51 7.03
CA GLU A 9 15.10 1.84 6.35
C GLU A 9 15.38 0.80 5.26
N THR A 10 15.66 1.27 4.04
CA THR A 10 16.13 0.41 2.96
C THR A 10 17.61 0.09 3.14
N VAL A 11 18.10 -0.93 2.45
CA VAL A 11 19.53 -1.28 2.45
C VAL A 11 20.43 -0.18 1.88
N SER A 12 19.86 0.78 1.14
CA SER A 12 20.57 1.95 0.63
C SER A 12 20.55 3.15 1.60
N GLY A 13 19.97 3.01 2.79
CA GLY A 13 19.85 4.07 3.79
C GLY A 13 18.69 5.04 3.56
N THR A 14 17.73 4.69 2.69
CA THR A 14 16.52 5.50 2.46
C THR A 14 15.47 5.16 3.49
N TRP A 15 14.80 6.16 4.07
CA TRP A 15 13.70 5.94 5.00
C TRP A 15 12.35 6.08 4.29
N LEU A 16 11.52 5.03 4.37
CA LEU A 16 10.21 4.94 3.72
C LEU A 16 9.11 4.82 4.78
N ARG A 17 7.97 5.48 4.56
CA ARG A 17 6.83 5.44 5.48
C ARG A 17 5.69 4.58 4.93
N PHE A 18 5.20 3.64 5.73
CA PHE A 18 4.11 2.72 5.35
C PHE A 18 2.97 2.73 6.38
N PRO A 19 1.73 2.46 5.95
CA PRO A 19 0.62 2.22 6.85
C PRO A 19 0.71 0.82 7.46
N ASN A 20 0.45 0.70 8.77
CA ASN A 20 0.53 -0.55 9.52
C ASN A 20 1.95 -1.13 9.62
N GLY A 21 2.08 -2.18 10.44
CA GLY A 21 3.37 -2.81 10.69
C GLY A 21 3.75 -3.94 9.74
N PHE A 22 5.04 -4.03 9.44
CA PHE A 22 5.60 -5.16 8.71
C PHE A 22 5.57 -6.43 9.57
N LYS A 23 5.14 -7.53 8.94
CA LYS A 23 5.07 -8.85 9.58
C LYS A 23 6.26 -9.70 9.15
N LYS A 24 6.57 -10.74 9.92
CA LYS A 24 7.55 -11.76 9.50
C LYS A 24 7.19 -12.32 8.12
N PHE A 25 8.19 -12.72 7.35
CA PHE A 25 8.06 -13.24 5.97
C PHE A 25 7.67 -12.19 4.92
N HIS A 26 7.88 -10.90 5.22
CA HIS A 26 7.73 -9.84 4.24
C HIS A 26 9.11 -9.34 3.78
N CYS A 27 9.24 -9.13 2.47
CA CYS A 27 10.40 -8.50 1.84
C CYS A 27 9.92 -7.24 1.12
N LEU A 28 10.48 -6.09 1.50
CA LEU A 28 10.16 -4.81 0.88
C LEU A 28 11.17 -4.48 -0.22
N VAL A 29 10.67 -4.09 -1.39
CA VAL A 29 11.48 -3.63 -2.51
C VAL A 29 10.98 -2.25 -2.93
N GLU A 30 11.86 -1.26 -2.89
CA GLU A 30 11.61 0.07 -3.46
C GLU A 30 11.82 0.02 -4.98
N LEU A 31 10.91 0.63 -5.73
CA LEU A 31 10.95 0.75 -7.19
C LEU A 31 11.02 2.22 -7.61
N PRO A 32 11.39 2.52 -8.86
CA PRO A 32 11.22 3.85 -9.43
C PRO A 32 9.77 4.36 -9.35
N ASP A 33 9.60 5.65 -9.62
CA ASP A 33 8.28 6.30 -9.72
C ASP A 33 7.42 6.19 -8.46
N GLN A 34 8.08 6.20 -7.29
CA GLN A 34 7.45 6.20 -5.98
C GLN A 34 6.59 4.96 -5.73
N LEU A 35 6.98 3.82 -6.32
CA LEU A 35 6.35 2.53 -6.10
C LEU A 35 7.16 1.67 -5.12
N SER A 36 6.48 0.75 -4.45
CA SER A 36 7.15 -0.31 -3.70
C SER A 36 6.36 -1.61 -3.73
N LEU A 37 7.08 -2.71 -3.60
CA LEU A 37 6.54 -4.06 -3.51
C LEU A 37 6.75 -4.57 -2.09
N ASN A 38 5.67 -5.03 -1.45
CA ASN A 38 5.73 -5.75 -0.20
C ASN A 38 5.38 -7.21 -0.47
N ILE A 39 6.42 -8.04 -0.60
CA ILE A 39 6.32 -9.42 -1.01
C ILE A 39 6.16 -10.29 0.24
N ASN A 40 5.01 -10.96 0.37
CA ASN A 40 4.85 -12.01 1.37
C ASN A 40 5.45 -13.31 0.83
N THR A 41 6.62 -13.70 1.32
CA THR A 41 7.36 -14.87 0.83
C THR A 41 6.71 -16.20 1.21
N LYS A 42 5.72 -16.20 2.12
CA LYS A 42 4.98 -17.41 2.52
C LYS A 42 3.79 -17.68 1.60
N SER A 43 3.05 -16.65 1.20
CA SER A 43 1.88 -16.81 0.32
C SER A 43 2.19 -16.55 -1.15
N GLY A 44 3.30 -15.89 -1.47
CA GLY A 44 3.60 -15.43 -2.83
C GLY A 44 2.79 -14.19 -3.25
N CYS A 45 1.95 -13.64 -2.36
CA CYS A 45 1.22 -12.40 -2.63
C CYS A 45 2.17 -11.20 -2.57
N VAL A 46 2.07 -10.32 -3.57
CA VAL A 46 2.86 -9.09 -3.67
C VAL A 46 1.91 -7.91 -3.61
N HIS A 47 1.92 -7.18 -2.50
CA HIS A 47 1.19 -5.92 -2.41
C HIS A 47 2.00 -4.80 -3.06
N VAL A 48 1.35 -4.04 -3.93
CA VAL A 48 1.91 -2.86 -4.59
C VAL A 48 1.47 -1.63 -3.82
N HIS A 49 2.42 -0.76 -3.50
CA HIS A 49 2.16 0.52 -2.88
C HIS A 49 2.66 1.66 -3.76
N LYS A 50 2.00 2.81 -3.67
CA LYS A 50 2.40 4.07 -4.28
C LYS A 50 2.46 5.15 -3.21
N LYS A 51 3.52 5.96 -3.23
CA LYS A 51 3.67 7.12 -2.35
C LYS A 51 2.59 8.16 -2.65
N ASP A 52 1.95 8.67 -1.60
CA ASP A 52 0.97 9.74 -1.68
C ASP A 52 1.60 11.12 -1.40
N SER A 53 0.77 12.16 -1.33
CA SER A 53 1.19 13.54 -1.03
C SER A 53 1.75 13.73 0.38
N ASP A 54 1.48 12.80 1.30
CA ASP A 54 1.90 12.86 2.72
C ASP A 54 3.19 12.05 2.97
N ASP A 55 3.89 11.70 1.89
CA ASP A 55 5.06 10.85 1.85
C ASP A 55 4.84 9.42 2.37
N VAL A 56 3.60 8.90 2.32
CA VAL A 56 3.24 7.55 2.76
C VAL A 56 3.00 6.63 1.57
N PHE A 57 3.62 5.44 1.56
CA PHE A 57 3.34 4.41 0.56
C PHE A 57 2.00 3.70 0.84
N GLN A 58 0.96 4.10 0.12
CA GLN A 58 -0.39 3.55 0.24
C GLN A 58 -0.59 2.33 -0.66
N TYR A 59 -1.36 1.36 -0.19
CA TYR A 59 -1.74 0.19 -0.99
C TYR A 59 -2.57 0.60 -2.20
N VAL A 60 -2.16 0.18 -3.40
CA VAL A 60 -2.86 0.46 -4.67
C VAL A 60 -3.33 -0.81 -5.40
N GLY A 61 -2.91 -1.98 -4.95
CA GLY A 61 -3.32 -3.25 -5.53
C GLY A 61 -2.34 -4.37 -5.17
N GLU A 62 -2.60 -5.55 -5.70
CA GLU A 62 -1.79 -6.73 -5.48
C GLU A 62 -1.57 -7.53 -6.75
N LEU A 63 -0.46 -8.28 -6.75
CA LEU A 63 -0.06 -9.22 -7.78
C LEU A 63 0.05 -10.59 -7.12
N HIS A 64 -0.56 -11.60 -7.73
CA HIS A 64 -0.33 -12.99 -7.33
C HIS A 64 0.41 -13.72 -8.44
N ILE A 65 1.58 -14.25 -8.10
CA ILE A 65 2.41 -15.05 -9.01
C ILE A 65 2.32 -16.50 -8.54
N MET A 66 1.73 -17.35 -9.37
CA MET A 66 1.53 -18.76 -9.08
C MET A 66 2.08 -19.64 -10.21
N ALA A 67 2.58 -20.82 -9.86
CA ALA A 67 2.90 -21.84 -10.85
C ALA A 67 1.65 -22.70 -11.09
N ASN A 68 1.32 -22.93 -12.36
CA ASN A 68 0.30 -23.87 -12.81
C ASN A 68 0.95 -24.88 -13.75
N GLY A 69 1.39 -26.01 -13.19
CA GLY A 69 2.22 -26.98 -13.91
C GLY A 69 3.56 -26.36 -14.32
N SER A 70 3.86 -26.35 -15.61
CA SER A 70 5.06 -25.72 -16.18
C SER A 70 4.85 -24.24 -16.58
N GLN A 71 3.66 -23.68 -16.33
CA GLN A 71 3.32 -22.31 -16.70
C GLN A 71 3.30 -21.39 -15.48
N LEU A 72 3.66 -20.12 -15.69
CA LEU A 72 3.49 -19.06 -14.72
C LEU A 72 2.16 -18.35 -14.98
N GLN A 73 1.36 -18.21 -13.92
CA GLN A 73 0.15 -17.41 -13.92
C GLN A 73 0.37 -16.17 -13.06
N CYS A 74 0.06 -15.00 -13.61
CA CYS A 74 0.08 -13.73 -12.90
C CYS A 74 -1.33 -13.14 -12.91
N THR A 75 -1.87 -12.84 -11.73
CA THR A 75 -3.13 -12.09 -11.61
C THR A 75 -2.86 -10.74 -10.96
N VAL A 76 -3.56 -9.72 -11.44
CA VAL A 76 -3.46 -8.35 -10.93
C VAL A 76 -4.83 -7.96 -10.39
N GLN A 77 -4.85 -7.42 -9.17
CA GLN A 77 -6.06 -6.88 -8.56
C GLN A 77 -5.79 -5.46 -8.07
N ALA A 78 -6.50 -4.48 -8.63
CA ALA A 78 -6.44 -3.11 -8.15
C ALA A 78 -7.12 -2.98 -6.78
N ALA A 79 -6.60 -2.09 -5.93
CA ALA A 79 -7.34 -1.70 -4.73
C ALA A 79 -8.67 -1.06 -5.14
N PRO A 80 -9.78 -1.32 -4.42
CA PRO A 80 -11.00 -0.56 -4.62
C PRO A 80 -10.70 0.92 -4.39
N ALA A 81 -11.22 1.78 -5.26
CA ALA A 81 -11.10 3.22 -5.10
C ALA A 81 -11.61 3.59 -3.70
N LYS A 82 -10.79 4.30 -2.91
CA LYS A 82 -11.30 4.91 -1.68
C LYS A 82 -12.34 5.93 -2.14
N GLU A 83 -13.59 5.76 -1.72
CA GLU A 83 -14.55 6.87 -1.74
C GLU A 83 -13.90 8.01 -0.96
N GLU A 84 -13.66 9.12 -1.64
CA GLU A 84 -13.35 10.37 -0.96
C GLU A 84 -14.59 10.71 -0.14
N ASP A 85 -14.46 10.76 1.19
CA ASP A 85 -15.48 11.34 2.06
C ASP A 85 -15.70 12.77 1.58
N ILE A 86 -16.78 12.98 0.82
CA ILE A 86 -17.26 14.32 0.49
C ILE A 86 -17.72 14.91 1.82
N GLU A 87 -16.84 15.67 2.48
CA GLU A 87 -17.23 16.56 3.56
C GLU A 87 -18.36 17.44 3.03
N THR A 88 -19.59 17.13 3.46
CA THR A 88 -20.75 17.95 3.14
C THR A 88 -20.53 19.29 3.87
N PRO A 89 -20.49 20.44 3.17
CA PRO A 89 -20.26 21.71 3.83
C PRO A 89 -21.34 21.94 4.89
N GLY A 90 -20.91 22.29 6.09
CA GLY A 90 -21.74 22.31 7.29
C GLY A 90 -23.06 23.05 7.13
N LYS A 91 -24.14 22.44 7.63
CA LYS A 91 -25.38 23.16 7.96
C LYS A 91 -25.03 24.18 9.04
N GLN A 92 -25.03 25.47 8.69
CA GLN A 92 -25.20 26.56 9.64
C GLN A 92 -26.49 26.29 10.43
N SER A 93 -26.35 26.05 11.73
CA SER A 93 -27.46 26.16 12.67
C SER A 93 -27.71 27.65 12.89
N ASP A 94 -28.72 28.20 12.22
CA ASP A 94 -29.29 29.48 12.63
C ASP A 94 -30.00 29.27 13.96
N ALA A 95 -29.52 29.99 14.97
CA ALA A 95 -30.24 30.20 16.22
C ALA A 95 -31.36 31.22 15.97
N SER A 96 -32.59 30.89 16.38
CA SER A 96 -33.67 31.83 16.69
C SER A 96 -34.58 31.20 17.74
#